data_AF-A0A7H4LHW6-F1
#
_entry.id   AF-A0A7H4LHW6-F1
#
_cell.length_a   1.000
_cell.length_b   1.000
_cell.length_c   1.000
_cell.angle_alpha   90.00
_cell.angle_beta   90.00
_cell.angle_gamma   90.00
#
_symmetry.space_group_name_H-M   'P 1'
#
loop_
_entity.id
_entity.type
_entity.pdbx_description
1 polymer ?
#
loop_
_entity_poly.entity_id
_entity_poly.type
_entity_poly.pdbx_seq_one_letter_code
_entity_poly.pdbx_strand_id
1 'polypeptide(L)'
;MEALLHMPYKLNIPMNLLEWIDHDMFGSIEPCFKHKNKVIKITEDMVDKFFDFPGGTVPFVFSSDDPQVKAEVTELRNKYLGHRNKMPINKVEEVMLSDETEDGFIKSFTFYFLSSILGPASYCFGNTKFLYSLRDVSAIPSLDFG
;
A
#
# COMPACT_ATOMS: atom_id res chain seq x y z
N MET A 1 0.91 -14.47 -28.88
CA MET A 1 1.17 -14.53 -27.43
C MET A 1 1.95 -13.26 -27.12
N GLU A 2 1.24 -12.18 -26.80
CA GLU A 2 1.71 -10.88 -26.31
C GLU A 2 0.51 -9.93 -26.36
N ALA A 3 0.05 -9.44 -25.21
CA ALA A 3 -0.70 -8.18 -25.00
C ALA A 3 -1.31 -8.16 -23.58
N LEU A 4 -0.48 -8.12 -22.54
CA LEU A 4 -0.90 -7.63 -21.23
C LEU A 4 0.03 -6.47 -20.87
N LEU A 5 -0.33 -5.29 -21.37
CA LEU A 5 -0.06 -3.95 -20.82
C LEU A 5 -0.33 -2.91 -21.91
N HIS A 6 -1.61 -2.76 -22.30
CA HIS A 6 -2.06 -1.50 -22.87
C HIS A 6 -2.57 -0.61 -21.73
N MET A 7 -1.64 -0.08 -20.92
CA MET A 7 -1.96 1.04 -20.04
C MET A 7 -2.39 2.26 -20.88
N PRO A 8 -3.38 3.05 -20.44
CA PRO A 8 -3.83 4.24 -21.15
C PRO A 8 -2.73 5.29 -21.33
N TYR A 9 -2.82 6.03 -22.45
CA TYR A 9 -1.82 6.97 -23.00
C TYR A 9 -1.56 8.26 -22.20
N LYS A 10 -2.11 8.41 -20.98
CA LYS A 10 -1.61 9.35 -19.95
C LYS A 10 -2.18 8.98 -18.58
N LEU A 11 -1.43 8.22 -17.80
CA LEU A 11 -1.39 8.35 -16.35
C LEU A 11 -0.16 9.20 -16.03
N ASN A 12 -0.34 10.40 -15.48
CA ASN A 12 0.78 11.21 -15.01
C ASN A 12 0.36 11.91 -13.71
N ILE A 13 0.86 11.35 -12.61
CA ILE A 13 0.50 11.69 -11.24
C ILE A 13 1.74 12.24 -10.55
N PRO A 14 1.98 13.55 -10.67
CA PRO A 14 2.23 14.34 -9.47
C PRO A 14 1.94 15.84 -9.67
N MET A 15 1.41 16.53 -8.67
CA MET A 15 2.34 17.45 -8.03
C MET A 15 2.20 17.30 -6.54
N ASN A 16 3.34 16.90 -5.95
CA ASN A 16 3.51 16.38 -4.59
C ASN A 16 2.50 15.28 -4.18
N LEU A 17 2.19 14.35 -5.09
CA LEU A 17 1.17 13.28 -5.01
C LEU A 17 0.31 13.13 -3.71
N LEU A 18 -0.66 13.99 -3.44
CA LEU A 18 -0.93 15.21 -4.20
C LEU A 18 -0.74 16.51 -3.41
N GLU A 19 -0.65 16.52 -2.10
CA GLU A 19 0.44 17.16 -1.35
C GLU A 19 0.68 16.30 -0.13
N TRP A 20 1.05 15.04 -0.44
CA TRP A 20 1.07 13.88 0.44
C TRP A 20 -0.35 13.55 0.87
N ILE A 21 -1.13 12.79 0.06
CA ILE A 21 -2.54 12.36 0.31
C ILE A 21 -3.06 12.63 1.74
N ASP A 22 -3.71 13.74 2.05
CA ASP A 22 -3.36 15.12 1.70
C ASP A 22 -3.11 15.82 3.05
N HIS A 23 -1.85 16.02 3.42
CA HIS A 23 -1.39 16.16 4.81
C HIS A 23 -1.57 14.87 5.63
N ASP A 24 -1.35 13.71 5.05
CA ASP A 24 -1.48 12.47 5.79
C ASP A 24 -2.89 12.08 6.24
N MET A 25 -3.85 11.77 5.33
CA MET A 25 -5.11 11.07 5.67
C MET A 25 -5.68 11.29 7.12
N PHE A 26 -6.06 12.46 7.65
CA PHE A 26 -6.31 13.78 7.08
C PHE A 26 -6.28 14.82 8.23
N GLY A 27 -5.11 15.32 8.67
CA GLY A 27 -5.04 16.06 9.95
C GLY A 27 -4.24 17.36 10.04
N SER A 28 -4.91 18.52 9.94
CA SER A 28 -4.62 19.87 10.53
C SER A 28 -3.77 20.93 9.80
N ILE A 29 -3.07 20.66 8.69
CA ILE A 29 -2.47 21.72 7.87
C ILE A 29 -2.96 21.58 6.43
N GLU A 30 -3.68 22.58 5.92
CA GLU A 30 -4.31 22.55 4.60
C GLU A 30 -3.28 22.54 3.46
N PRO A 31 -3.16 21.44 2.70
CA PRO A 31 -2.22 21.37 1.58
C PRO A 31 -2.73 22.18 0.40
N CYS A 32 -1.81 22.74 -0.36
CA CYS A 32 -2.17 23.56 -1.50
C CYS A 32 -1.07 23.64 -2.55
N PHE A 33 -1.40 23.18 -3.75
CA PHE A 33 -0.58 23.36 -4.93
C PHE A 33 -0.42 24.85 -5.24
N LYS A 34 0.82 25.34 -5.18
CA LYS A 34 1.19 26.71 -5.54
C LYS A 34 2.03 26.74 -6.80
N HIS A 35 1.52 27.39 -7.84
CA HIS A 35 2.27 27.64 -9.06
C HIS A 35 1.99 29.02 -9.63
N LYS A 36 3.02 29.86 -9.67
CA LYS A 36 2.93 31.29 -10.06
C LYS A 36 1.88 32.01 -9.19
N ASN A 37 0.85 32.58 -9.81
CA ASN A 37 -0.23 33.29 -9.11
C ASN A 37 -1.45 32.39 -8.83
N LYS A 38 -1.31 31.07 -9.03
CA LYS A 38 -2.38 30.10 -8.78
C LYS A 38 -2.08 29.34 -7.49
N VAL A 39 -3.10 29.26 -6.63
CA VAL A 39 -3.12 28.43 -5.43
C VAL A 39 -4.37 27.56 -5.53
N ILE A 40 -4.18 26.24 -5.51
CA ILE A 40 -5.27 25.26 -5.58
C ILE A 40 -5.19 24.41 -4.31
N LYS A 41 -6.28 24.37 -3.54
CA LYS A 41 -6.40 23.45 -2.39
C LYS A 41 -6.69 22.05 -2.88
N ILE A 42 -6.06 21.07 -2.24
CA ILE A 42 -6.34 19.66 -2.45
C ILE A 42 -7.41 19.22 -1.43
N THR A 43 -8.27 18.29 -1.83
CA THR A 43 -9.44 17.85 -1.04
C THR A 43 -9.58 16.33 -1.09
N GLU A 44 -10.24 15.73 -0.10
CA GLU A 44 -10.51 14.29 -0.03
C GLU A 44 -11.24 13.76 -1.29
N ASP A 45 -12.32 14.43 -1.70
CA ASP A 45 -13.08 14.10 -2.92
C ASP A 45 -12.21 14.18 -4.20
N MET A 46 -11.17 15.02 -4.22
CA MET A 46 -10.20 15.03 -5.33
C MET A 46 -9.30 13.79 -5.28
N VAL A 47 -8.84 13.35 -4.11
CA VAL A 47 -8.02 12.14 -3.94
C VAL A 47 -8.79 10.90 -4.37
N ASP A 48 -10.02 10.72 -3.89
CA ASP A 48 -10.87 9.55 -4.23
C ASP A 48 -11.08 9.42 -5.73
N LYS A 49 -11.34 10.55 -6.41
CA LYS A 49 -11.55 10.59 -7.87
C LYS A 49 -10.28 10.29 -8.68
N PHE A 50 -9.10 10.58 -8.15
CA PHE A 50 -7.83 10.30 -8.83
C PHE A 50 -7.38 8.84 -8.68
N PHE A 51 -7.76 8.18 -7.58
CA PHE A 51 -7.27 6.84 -7.24
C PHE A 51 -8.31 5.71 -7.26
N ASP A 52 -9.60 6.03 -7.28
CA ASP A 52 -10.71 5.06 -7.27
C ASP A 52 -10.53 4.00 -6.18
N PHE A 53 -10.06 4.42 -5.00
CA PHE A 53 -10.01 3.61 -3.78
C PHE A 53 -11.36 3.78 -3.06
N PRO A 54 -12.35 2.90 -3.23
CA PRO A 54 -13.41 2.82 -2.25
C PRO A 54 -12.75 2.29 -0.97
N GLY A 55 -12.38 3.19 -0.05
CA GLY A 55 -11.90 2.79 1.27
C GLY A 55 -12.88 1.77 1.86
N GLY A 56 -12.35 0.61 2.25
CA GLY A 56 -13.17 -0.41 2.86
C GLY A 56 -13.57 -0.02 4.29
N THR A 57 -14.55 -0.72 4.86
CA THR A 57 -15.00 -0.46 6.24
C THR A 57 -14.48 -1.49 7.24
N VAL A 58 -13.66 -2.45 6.80
CA VAL A 58 -13.19 -3.56 7.62
C VAL A 58 -11.84 -3.20 8.24
N PRO A 59 -11.71 -3.15 9.58
CA PRO A 59 -10.45 -2.80 10.20
C PRO A 59 -9.38 -3.86 9.94
N PHE A 60 -8.11 -3.44 9.92
CA PHE A 60 -7.00 -4.38 9.87
C PHE A 60 -7.00 -5.31 11.09
N VAL A 61 -6.90 -6.61 10.81
CA VAL A 61 -6.59 -7.65 11.78
C VAL A 61 -5.07 -7.78 11.87
N PHE A 62 -4.53 -7.66 13.09
CA PHE A 62 -3.08 -7.70 13.36
C PHE A 62 -2.61 -8.96 14.09
N SER A 63 -3.54 -9.82 14.48
CA SER A 63 -3.28 -11.07 15.19
C SER A 63 -4.46 -12.02 15.05
N SER A 64 -4.21 -13.32 15.21
CA SER A 64 -5.23 -14.35 15.31
C SER A 64 -4.79 -15.38 16.35
N ASP A 65 -5.72 -16.04 17.03
CA ASP A 65 -5.41 -17.19 17.91
C ASP A 65 -5.39 -18.53 17.16
N ASP A 66 -5.93 -18.56 15.94
CA ASP A 66 -5.97 -19.73 15.09
C ASP A 66 -4.55 -20.15 14.65
N PRO A 67 -4.09 -21.38 14.99
CA PRO A 67 -2.77 -21.88 14.60
C PRO A 67 -2.54 -21.94 13.09
N GLN A 68 -3.58 -22.23 12.30
CA GLN A 68 -3.47 -22.28 10.84
C GLN A 68 -3.15 -20.89 10.29
N VAL A 69 -3.88 -19.87 10.77
CA VAL A 69 -3.64 -18.48 10.39
C VAL A 69 -2.21 -18.04 10.73
N LYS A 70 -1.71 -18.42 11.92
CA LYS A 70 -0.32 -18.12 12.31
C LYS A 70 0.70 -18.79 11.39
N ALA A 71 0.45 -20.03 10.96
CA ALA A 71 1.33 -20.74 10.05
C ALA A 71 1.38 -20.08 8.67
N GLU A 72 0.22 -19.74 8.09
CA GLU A 72 0.11 -19.05 6.80
C GLU A 72 0.82 -17.69 6.82
N VAL A 73 0.61 -16.91 7.88
CA VAL A 73 1.30 -15.62 8.07
C VAL A 73 2.82 -15.81 8.21
N THR A 74 3.26 -16.90 8.85
CA THR A 74 4.68 -17.23 8.97
C THR A 74 5.29 -17.57 7.61
N GLU A 75 4.59 -18.35 6.78
CA GLU A 75 5.02 -18.66 5.42
C GLU A 75 5.10 -17.41 4.54
N LEU A 76 4.07 -16.54 4.60
CA LEU A 76 4.08 -15.25 3.91
C LEU A 76 5.24 -14.38 4.37
N ARG A 77 5.46 -14.26 5.68
CA ARG A 77 6.59 -13.54 6.26
C ARG A 77 7.92 -14.05 5.70
N ASN A 78 8.08 -15.36 5.58
CA ASN A 78 9.32 -15.98 5.13
C ASN A 78 9.69 -15.58 3.69
N LYS A 79 8.71 -15.26 2.82
CA LYS A 79 8.96 -14.75 1.47
C LYS A 79 9.69 -13.41 1.48
N TYR A 80 9.34 -12.55 2.43
CA TYR A 80 9.88 -11.18 2.54
C TYR A 80 11.13 -11.10 3.42
N LEU A 81 11.61 -12.20 3.99
CA LEU A 81 12.79 -12.19 4.83
C LEU A 81 14.06 -11.90 4.02
N GLY A 82 14.77 -10.88 4.46
CA GLY A 82 16.15 -10.60 4.06
C GLY A 82 17.13 -10.99 5.16
N HIS A 83 18.30 -10.35 5.15
CA HIS A 83 19.35 -10.60 6.14
C HIS A 83 18.90 -10.29 7.58
N ARG A 84 19.42 -11.07 8.53
CA ARG A 84 19.17 -10.92 9.98
C ARG A 84 17.70 -11.07 10.40
N ASN A 85 16.92 -11.88 9.66
CA ASN A 85 15.52 -12.19 9.98
C ASN A 85 14.61 -10.93 10.01
N LYS A 86 14.98 -9.92 9.22
CA LYS A 86 14.19 -8.69 9.00
C LYS A 86 13.55 -8.74 7.62
N MET A 87 12.51 -7.94 7.39
CA MET A 87 11.86 -7.81 6.08
C MET A 87 12.16 -6.42 5.50
N PRO A 88 13.34 -6.21 4.89
CA PRO A 88 13.67 -4.89 4.39
C PRO A 88 12.81 -4.52 3.18
N ILE A 89 12.47 -3.25 3.01
CA ILE A 89 11.57 -2.78 1.94
C ILE A 89 12.06 -3.20 0.55
N ASN A 90 13.37 -3.14 0.29
CA ASN A 90 13.94 -3.59 -0.97
C ASN A 90 13.73 -5.09 -1.23
N LYS A 91 13.61 -5.92 -0.18
CA LYS A 91 13.26 -7.34 -0.33
C LYS A 91 11.78 -7.53 -0.64
N VAL A 92 10.91 -6.70 -0.06
CA VAL A 92 9.48 -6.69 -0.41
C VAL A 92 9.29 -6.29 -1.87
N GLU A 93 10.03 -5.27 -2.32
CA GLU A 93 10.05 -4.82 -3.72
C GLU A 93 10.58 -5.90 -4.66
N GLU A 94 11.71 -6.55 -4.31
CA GLU A 94 12.25 -7.68 -5.09
C GLU A 94 11.21 -8.79 -5.27
N VAL A 95 10.53 -9.19 -4.18
CA VAL A 95 9.48 -10.22 -4.23
C VAL A 95 8.32 -9.78 -5.11
N MET A 96 7.83 -8.55 -4.93
CA MET A 96 6.74 -7.98 -5.73
C MET A 96 7.06 -7.98 -7.24
N LEU A 97 8.27 -7.58 -7.62
CA LEU A 97 8.69 -7.50 -9.02
C LEU A 97 8.95 -8.88 -9.64
N SER A 98 9.24 -9.89 -8.82
CA SER A 98 9.47 -11.27 -9.24
C SER A 98 8.21 -12.14 -9.24
N ASP A 99 7.07 -11.61 -8.77
CA ASP A 99 5.84 -12.39 -8.64
C ASP A 99 5.14 -12.54 -9.99
N GLU A 100 4.94 -13.79 -10.41
CA GLU A 100 4.29 -14.12 -11.70
C GLU A 100 2.77 -14.19 -11.59
N THR A 101 2.21 -14.07 -10.37
CA THR A 101 0.77 -14.15 -10.11
C THR A 101 0.19 -12.79 -9.76
N GLU A 102 -1.00 -12.50 -10.28
CA GLU A 102 -1.73 -11.26 -9.96
C GLU A 102 -1.96 -11.12 -8.45
N ASP A 103 -2.42 -12.19 -7.79
CA ASP A 103 -2.63 -12.23 -6.34
C ASP A 103 -1.35 -12.03 -5.52
N GLY A 104 -0.22 -12.52 -6.01
CA GLY A 104 1.07 -12.36 -5.37
C GLY A 104 1.62 -10.95 -5.53
N PHE A 105 1.45 -10.37 -6.72
CA PHE A 105 1.75 -8.97 -7.00
C PHE A 105 0.90 -8.03 -6.13
N ILE A 106 -0.44 -8.16 -6.16
CA ILE A 106 -1.36 -7.31 -5.40
C ILE A 106 -1.01 -7.36 -3.90
N LYS A 107 -0.84 -8.56 -3.36
CA LYS A 107 -0.46 -8.75 -1.94
C LYS A 107 0.85 -8.04 -1.59
N SER A 108 1.89 -8.23 -2.41
CA SER A 108 3.22 -7.67 -2.15
C SER A 108 3.24 -6.16 -2.36
N PHE A 109 2.49 -5.65 -3.34
CA PHE A 109 2.29 -4.23 -3.58
C PHE A 109 1.57 -3.56 -2.40
N THR A 110 0.44 -4.12 -1.93
CA THR A 110 -0.27 -3.60 -0.75
C THR A 110 0.62 -3.66 0.49
N PHE A 111 1.40 -4.73 0.67
CA PHE A 111 2.34 -4.83 1.78
C PHE A 111 3.47 -3.79 1.69
N TYR A 112 4.03 -3.56 0.51
CA TYR A 112 5.01 -2.51 0.23
C TYR A 112 4.42 -1.12 0.53
N PHE A 113 3.21 -0.85 0.06
CA PHE A 113 2.46 0.39 0.28
C PHE A 113 2.24 0.66 1.78
N LEU A 114 1.68 -0.30 2.52
CA LEU A 114 1.46 -0.18 3.97
C LEU A 114 2.76 0.01 4.74
N SER A 115 3.83 -0.67 4.33
CA SER A 115 5.13 -0.58 4.99
C SER A 115 5.89 0.71 4.68
N SER A 116 5.65 1.32 3.52
CA SER A 116 6.29 2.58 3.10
C SER A 116 5.51 3.82 3.54
N ILE A 117 4.18 3.74 3.65
CA ILE A 117 3.31 4.89 3.91
C ILE A 117 2.82 4.92 5.36
N LEU A 118 2.29 3.82 5.90
CA LEU A 118 1.74 3.78 7.27
C LEU A 118 2.79 3.48 8.36
N GLY A 119 4.04 3.24 7.97
CA GLY A 119 5.14 2.91 8.87
C GLY A 119 6.31 3.90 8.87
N PRO A 120 6.09 5.22 9.03
CA PRO A 120 7.17 6.20 8.91
C PRO A 120 8.30 5.94 9.92
N ALA A 121 8.03 5.51 11.16
CA ALA A 121 9.11 5.22 12.12
C ALA A 121 10.01 4.02 11.75
N SER A 122 9.55 3.13 10.85
CA SER A 122 10.26 1.90 10.48
C SER A 122 11.12 2.00 9.23
N TYR A 123 10.97 3.07 8.41
CA TYR A 123 11.57 3.51 7.13
C TYR A 123 12.23 2.52 6.15
N CYS A 124 12.63 1.34 6.59
CA CYS A 124 13.35 0.34 5.85
C CYS A 124 12.80 -1.07 6.05
N PHE A 125 11.77 -1.30 6.89
CA PHE A 125 11.28 -2.66 7.19
C PHE A 125 9.75 -2.78 7.18
N GLY A 126 9.25 -3.87 6.62
CA GLY A 126 7.83 -4.22 6.67
C GLY A 126 7.37 -4.67 8.06
N ASN A 127 6.12 -4.36 8.41
CA ASN A 127 5.49 -4.76 9.66
C ASN A 127 4.67 -6.04 9.45
N THR A 128 5.14 -7.16 10.00
CA THR A 128 4.50 -8.50 9.87
C THR A 128 3.02 -8.50 10.28
N LYS A 129 2.59 -7.59 11.16
CA LYS A 129 1.19 -7.53 11.59
C LYS A 129 0.21 -7.32 10.44
N PHE A 130 0.57 -6.58 9.40
CA PHE A 130 -0.31 -6.37 8.24
C PHE A 130 -0.57 -7.67 7.45
N LEU A 131 0.35 -8.63 7.49
CA LEU A 131 0.22 -9.89 6.74
C LEU A 131 -0.98 -10.74 7.18
N TYR A 132 -1.50 -10.52 8.40
CA TYR A 132 -2.73 -11.17 8.86
C TYR A 132 -3.94 -10.77 8.00
N SER A 133 -4.03 -9.50 7.62
CA SER A 133 -5.13 -9.00 6.77
C SER A 133 -4.85 -9.19 5.29
N LEU A 134 -3.59 -9.19 4.87
CA LEU A 134 -3.20 -9.34 3.46
C LEU A 134 -3.11 -10.79 2.98
N ARG A 135 -3.36 -11.76 3.85
CA ARG A 135 -3.33 -13.18 3.45
C ARG A 135 -4.33 -13.47 2.33
N ASP A 136 -5.55 -12.95 2.46
CA ASP A 136 -6.61 -13.08 1.48
C ASP A 136 -6.69 -11.82 0.61
N VAL A 137 -6.29 -11.95 -0.65
CA VAL A 137 -6.24 -10.82 -1.60
C VAL A 137 -7.65 -10.30 -1.90
N SER A 138 -8.64 -11.19 -1.91
CA SER A 138 -10.03 -10.81 -2.19
C SER A 138 -10.63 -9.93 -1.10
N ALA A 139 -10.08 -9.99 0.11
CA ALA A 139 -10.48 -9.15 1.23
C ALA A 139 -9.82 -7.76 1.22
N ILE A 140 -8.73 -7.56 0.48
CA ILE A 140 -7.97 -6.29 0.46
C ILE A 140 -8.83 -5.08 0.11
N PRO A 141 -9.72 -5.12 -0.91
CA PRO A 141 -10.59 -3.98 -1.24
C PRO A 141 -11.56 -3.61 -0.11
N SER A 142 -11.83 -4.51 0.83
CA SER A 142 -12.72 -4.26 1.97
C SER A 142 -12.00 -3.70 3.19
N LEU A 143 -10.67 -3.66 3.19
CA LEU A 143 -9.88 -3.14 4.30
C LEU A 143 -9.99 -1.61 4.38
N ASP A 144 -10.14 -1.15 5.60
CA ASP A 144 -10.10 0.25 5.97
C ASP A 144 -8.63 0.69 6.07
N PHE A 145 -8.18 1.46 5.08
CA PHE A 145 -6.83 2.00 5.02
C PHE A 145 -6.63 3.27 5.86
N GLY A 146 -7.69 3.75 6.52
CA GLY A 146 -7.75 5.00 7.29
C GLY A 146 -8.72 5.99 6.69
#